data_AF-A0A8X7T991-F1
#
_entry.id   AF-A0A8X7T991-F1
#
_cell.length_a   1.000
_cell.length_b   1.000
_cell.length_c   1.000
_cell.angle_alpha   90.00
_cell.angle_beta   90.00
_cell.angle_gamma   90.00
#
_symmetry.space_group_name_H-M   'P 1'
#
loop_
_entity.id
_entity.type
_entity.pdbx_description
1 polymer ?
#
loop_
_entity_poly.entity_id
_entity_poly.type
_entity_poly.pdbx_seq_one_letter_code
_entity_poly.pdbx_strand_id
1 'polypeptide(L)'
;MSEPPTLTLEQFRKAIKDVSQFELESKKEQQRHFILKLVETNNELFDELNAEATSPEDGKLYAETIEENKMSLLEQISRVESINSELVERGLMSSEDKSKEEQKLLDEINNTDKSTQKAEPKIVEDEKEGGIML
;
A
#
# COMPACT_ATOMS: atom_id res chain seq x y z
N MET A 1 -6.61 -2.23 -24.79
CA MET A 1 -5.42 -1.40 -25.10
C MET A 1 -4.23 -2.11 -24.48
N SER A 2 -3.11 -2.24 -25.20
CA SER A 2 -1.91 -2.84 -24.62
C SER A 2 -1.29 -1.85 -23.65
N GLU A 3 -1.35 -2.13 -22.36
CA GLU A 3 -0.53 -1.40 -21.39
C GLU A 3 0.94 -1.48 -21.85
N PRO A 4 1.68 -0.37 -21.86
CA PRO A 4 3.10 -0.41 -22.19
C PRO A 4 3.77 -1.42 -21.25
N PRO A 5 4.65 -2.30 -21.77
CA PRO A 5 5.22 -3.37 -20.97
C PRO A 5 5.92 -2.75 -19.76
N THR A 6 5.38 -3.00 -18.57
CA THR A 6 6.05 -2.71 -17.32
C THR A 6 7.30 -3.60 -17.27
N LEU A 7 8.46 -3.01 -16.97
CA LEU A 7 9.69 -3.77 -16.82
C LEU A 7 9.47 -4.81 -15.72
N THR A 8 9.83 -6.07 -15.94
CA THR A 8 9.87 -7.05 -14.85
C THR A 8 10.80 -6.55 -13.75
N LEU A 9 10.64 -7.04 -12.51
CA LEU A 9 11.51 -6.63 -11.40
C LEU A 9 13.00 -6.88 -11.72
N GLU A 10 13.33 -7.95 -12.44
CA GLU A 10 14.70 -8.24 -12.90
C GLU A 10 15.20 -7.21 -13.93
N GLN A 11 14.36 -6.89 -14.92
CA GLN A 11 14.69 -5.86 -15.91
C GLN A 11 14.85 -4.48 -15.26
N PHE A 12 14.02 -4.17 -14.26
CA PHE A 12 14.12 -2.96 -13.45
C PHE A 12 15.44 -2.91 -12.69
N ARG A 13 15.81 -3.97 -11.96
CA ARG A 13 17.10 -4.08 -11.25
C ARG A 13 18.30 -3.89 -12.18
N LYS A 14 18.22 -4.40 -13.41
CA LYS A 14 19.27 -4.18 -14.41
C LYS A 14 19.31 -2.72 -14.87
N ALA A 15 18.14 -2.12 -15.12
CA ALA A 15 18.04 -0.76 -15.62
C ALA A 15 18.56 0.29 -14.62
N ILE A 16 18.32 0.11 -13.32
CA ILE A 16 18.72 1.10 -12.30
C ILE A 16 20.23 1.20 -12.10
N LYS A 17 21.02 0.21 -12.55
CA LYS A 17 22.49 0.22 -12.43
C LYS A 17 23.16 1.36 -13.18
N ASP A 18 22.57 1.79 -14.30
CA ASP A 18 23.13 2.84 -15.15
C ASP A 18 22.51 4.23 -14.90
N VAL A 19 21.58 4.31 -13.94
CA VAL A 19 20.82 5.53 -13.61
C VAL A 19 21.56 6.37 -12.58
N SER A 20 21.49 7.70 -12.65
CA SER A 20 22.15 8.59 -11.69
C SER A 20 21.51 8.52 -10.29
N GLN A 21 22.24 8.91 -9.23
CA GLN A 21 21.69 8.95 -7.86
C GLN A 21 20.42 9.79 -7.78
N PHE A 22 20.45 11.00 -8.35
CA PHE A 22 19.30 11.91 -8.35
C PHE A 22 18.06 11.26 -8.97
N GLU A 23 18.23 10.56 -10.10
CA GLU A 23 17.13 9.86 -10.75
C GLU A 23 16.64 8.65 -9.93
N LEU A 24 17.54 7.92 -9.25
CA LEU A 24 17.14 6.84 -8.34
C LEU A 24 16.28 7.37 -7.19
N GLU A 25 16.71 8.44 -6.54
CA GLU A 25 15.95 9.08 -5.46
C GLU A 25 14.61 9.62 -5.94
N SER A 26 14.58 10.29 -7.10
CA SER A 26 13.34 10.78 -7.71
C SER A 26 12.37 9.64 -8.06
N LYS A 27 12.86 8.53 -8.64
CA LYS A 27 12.03 7.36 -8.94
C LYS A 27 11.53 6.67 -7.67
N LYS A 28 12.36 6.60 -6.63
CA LYS A 28 11.97 6.06 -5.32
C LYS A 28 10.81 6.86 -4.74
N GLU A 29 10.90 8.18 -4.76
CA GLU A 29 9.83 9.05 -4.24
C GLU A 29 8.53 8.93 -5.04
N GLN A 30 8.64 8.84 -6.38
CA GLN A 30 7.49 8.57 -7.24
C GLN A 30 6.81 7.24 -6.92
N GLN A 31 7.60 6.18 -6.68
CA GLN A 31 7.08 4.86 -6.30
C GLN A 31 6.41 4.90 -4.93
N ARG A 32 7.02 5.57 -3.93
CA ARG A 32 6.39 5.77 -2.61
C ARG A 32 5.05 6.49 -2.73
N HIS A 33 5.00 7.57 -3.51
CA HIS A 33 3.75 8.29 -3.72
C HIS A 33 2.67 7.42 -4.37
N PHE A 34 3.04 6.65 -5.40
CA PHE A 34 2.11 5.74 -6.07
C PHE A 34 1.60 4.64 -5.14
N ILE A 35 2.46 4.06 -4.30
CA ILE A 35 2.09 3.08 -3.28
C ILE A 35 1.01 3.65 -2.36
N LEU A 36 1.22 4.84 -1.79
CA LEU A 36 0.26 5.46 -0.87
C LEU A 36 -1.08 5.76 -1.57
N LYS A 37 -1.04 6.25 -2.81
CA LYS A 37 -2.25 6.48 -3.62
C LYS A 37 -3.04 5.19 -3.89
N LEU A 38 -2.33 4.09 -4.09
CA LEU A 38 -2.96 2.80 -4.33
C LEU A 38 -3.59 2.22 -3.05
N VAL A 39 -2.99 2.47 -1.88
CA VAL A 39 -3.61 2.18 -0.57
C VAL A 39 -4.85 3.03 -0.34
N GLU A 40 -4.81 4.33 -0.64
CA GLU A 40 -5.98 5.22 -0.58
C GLU A 40 -7.12 4.70 -1.48
N THR A 41 -6.79 4.30 -2.71
CA THR A 41 -7.76 3.74 -3.66
C THR A 41 -8.37 2.45 -3.12
N ASN A 42 -7.56 1.55 -2.55
CA ASN A 42 -8.05 0.33 -1.92
C ASN A 42 -8.97 0.61 -0.73
N ASN A 43 -8.68 1.66 0.05
CA ASN A 43 -9.55 2.09 1.14
C ASN A 43 -10.91 2.60 0.63
N GLU A 44 -10.92 3.38 -0.46
CA GLU A 44 -12.16 3.85 -1.09
C GLU A 44 -12.98 2.65 -1.60
N LEU A 45 -12.35 1.72 -2.33
CA LEU A 45 -13.01 0.50 -2.78
C LEU A 45 -13.51 -0.38 -1.63
N PHE A 46 -12.77 -0.42 -0.52
CA PHE A 46 -13.19 -1.14 0.67
C PHE A 46 -14.41 -0.49 1.34
N ASP A 47 -14.46 0.85 1.41
CA ASP A 47 -15.64 1.56 1.92
C ASP A 47 -16.86 1.30 1.01
N GLU A 48 -16.69 1.37 -0.31
CA GLU A 48 -17.74 1.04 -1.30
C GLU A 48 -18.20 -0.42 -1.18
N LEU A 49 -17.29 -1.36 -0.94
CA LEU A 49 -17.63 -2.77 -0.74
C LEU A 49 -18.50 -3.00 0.51
N ASN A 50 -18.33 -2.18 1.55
CA ASN A 50 -19.06 -2.30 2.81
C ASN A 50 -20.31 -1.40 2.90
N ALA A 51 -20.65 -0.67 1.84
CA ALA A 51 -21.85 0.17 1.82
C ALA A 51 -23.14 -0.69 1.71
N GLU A 52 -24.21 -0.24 2.38
CA GLU A 52 -25.49 -0.99 2.46
C GLU A 52 -26.16 -1.22 1.09
N ALA A 53 -25.84 -0.41 0.08
CA ALA A 53 -26.48 -0.41 -1.23
C ALA A 53 -25.63 -1.08 -2.33
N THR A 54 -24.52 -1.72 -1.99
CA THR A 54 -23.61 -2.29 -2.98
C THR A 54 -24.20 -3.55 -3.61
N SER A 55 -24.31 -3.55 -4.93
CA SER A 55 -24.83 -4.71 -5.66
C SER A 55 -23.84 -5.87 -5.59
N PRO A 56 -24.29 -7.15 -5.68
CA PRO A 56 -23.38 -8.29 -5.69
C PRO A 56 -22.36 -8.27 -6.84
N GLU A 57 -22.73 -7.70 -7.99
CA GLU A 57 -21.85 -7.60 -9.16
C GLU A 57 -20.77 -6.53 -8.95
N ASP A 58 -21.16 -5.35 -8.44
CA ASP A 58 -20.22 -4.28 -8.12
C ASP A 58 -19.28 -4.69 -6.98
N GLY A 59 -19.81 -5.34 -5.93
CA GLY A 59 -19.00 -5.84 -4.84
C GLY A 59 -17.97 -6.87 -5.29
N LYS A 60 -18.33 -7.74 -6.24
CA LYS A 60 -17.36 -8.66 -6.85
C LYS A 60 -16.27 -7.92 -7.61
N LEU A 61 -16.64 -6.92 -8.43
CA LEU A 61 -15.68 -6.11 -9.18
C LEU A 61 -14.72 -5.34 -8.26
N TYR A 62 -15.22 -4.75 -7.17
CA TYR A 62 -14.39 -4.05 -6.20
C TYR A 62 -13.42 -5.00 -5.49
N ALA A 63 -13.88 -6.20 -5.11
CA ALA A 63 -13.01 -7.20 -4.49
C ALA A 63 -11.89 -7.68 -5.44
N GLU A 64 -12.21 -7.94 -6.70
CA GLU A 64 -11.22 -8.30 -7.73
C GLU A 64 -10.22 -7.16 -7.95
N THR A 65 -10.69 -5.91 -8.02
CA THR A 65 -9.82 -4.73 -8.18
C THR A 65 -8.88 -4.54 -6.98
N ILE A 66 -9.36 -4.76 -5.75
CA ILE A 66 -8.50 -4.70 -4.55
C ILE A 66 -7.42 -5.77 -4.60
N GLU A 67 -7.73 -6.98 -5.08
CA GLU A 67 -6.74 -8.06 -5.23
C GLU A 67 -5.68 -7.73 -6.28
N GLU A 68 -6.07 -7.19 -7.44
CA GLU A 68 -5.14 -6.72 -8.47
C GLU A 68 -4.24 -5.59 -7.93
N ASN A 69 -4.81 -4.64 -7.20
CA ASN A 69 -4.06 -3.55 -6.58
C ASN A 69 -3.07 -4.06 -5.53
N LYS A 70 -3.38 -5.13 -4.78
CA LYS A 70 -2.42 -5.76 -3.85
C LYS A 70 -1.20 -6.31 -4.57
N MET A 71 -1.38 -6.93 -5.74
CA MET A 71 -0.26 -7.41 -6.55
C MET A 71 0.62 -6.26 -7.03
N SER A 72 -0.01 -5.17 -7.49
CA SER A 72 0.69 -3.95 -7.88
C SER A 72 1.44 -3.31 -6.69
N LEU A 73 0.86 -3.26 -5.49
CA LEU A 73 1.52 -2.78 -4.27
C LEU A 73 2.82 -3.55 -3.98
N LEU A 74 2.77 -4.88 -3.99
CA LEU A 74 3.93 -5.73 -3.74
C LEU A 74 5.05 -5.49 -4.76
N GLU A 75 4.69 -5.28 -6.02
CA GLU A 75 5.67 -4.98 -7.07
C GLU A 75 6.34 -3.61 -6.82
N GLN A 76 5.58 -2.59 -6.47
CA GLN A 76 6.13 -1.25 -6.24
C GLN A 76 7.00 -1.18 -4.99
N ILE A 77 6.62 -1.88 -3.91
CA ILE A 77 7.45 -2.05 -2.71
C ILE A 77 8.78 -2.72 -3.10
N SER A 78 8.73 -3.81 -3.87
CA SER A 78 9.91 -4.53 -4.35
C SER A 78 10.85 -3.65 -5.20
N ARG A 79 10.29 -2.69 -5.94
CA ARG A 79 11.06 -1.70 -6.72
C ARG A 79 11.75 -0.69 -5.82
N VAL A 80 11.09 -0.19 -4.77
CA VAL A 80 11.70 0.69 -3.76
C VAL A 80 12.86 -0.03 -3.06
N GLU A 81 12.66 -1.27 -2.63
CA GLU A 81 13.70 -2.10 -2.01
C GLU A 81 14.90 -2.33 -2.95
N SER A 82 14.63 -2.48 -4.25
CA SER A 82 15.67 -2.64 -5.27
C SER A 82 16.47 -1.34 -5.45
N ILE A 83 15.82 -0.17 -5.42
CA ILE A 83 16.53 1.12 -5.43
C ILE A 83 17.38 1.27 -4.17
N ASN A 84 16.84 0.99 -3.00
CA ASN A 84 17.61 1.09 -1.75
C ASN A 84 18.81 0.14 -1.73
N SER A 85 18.65 -1.08 -2.25
CA SER A 85 19.75 -2.02 -2.42
C SER A 85 20.85 -1.48 -3.33
N GLU A 86 20.48 -0.86 -4.46
CA GLU A 86 21.44 -0.22 -5.37
C GLU A 86 22.16 0.96 -4.70
N LEU A 87 21.45 1.79 -3.91
CA LEU A 87 22.08 2.89 -3.15
C LEU A 87 23.08 2.38 -2.12
N VAL A 88 22.79 1.23 -1.46
CA VAL A 88 23.73 0.56 -0.56
C VAL A 88 24.94 0.02 -1.34
N GLU A 89 24.73 -0.63 -2.48
CA GLU A 89 25.82 -1.15 -3.33
C GLU A 89 26.77 -0.03 -3.80
N ARG A 90 26.25 1.18 -4.03
CA ARG A 90 27.04 2.36 -4.41
C ARG A 90 27.72 3.07 -3.24
N GLY A 91 27.47 2.64 -2.00
CA GLY A 91 27.96 3.31 -0.79
C GLY A 91 27.31 4.67 -0.51
N LEU A 92 26.12 4.92 -1.07
CA LEU A 92 25.35 6.16 -0.90
C LEU A 92 24.33 6.06 0.25
N MET A 93 24.06 4.85 0.72
CA MET A 93 23.15 4.54 1.82
C MET A 93 23.77 3.42 2.68
N SER A 94 23.56 3.46 3.99
CA SER A 94 23.94 2.34 4.87
C SER A 94 22.88 1.25 4.87
N SER A 95 23.27 0.00 5.17
CA SER A 95 22.29 -1.08 5.34
C SER A 95 21.31 -0.82 6.48
N GLU A 96 21.70 -0.03 7.49
CA GLU A 96 20.82 0.36 8.59
C GLU A 96 19.76 1.37 8.12
N ASP A 97 20.15 2.37 7.33
CA ASP A 97 19.23 3.36 6.77
C ASP A 97 18.26 2.72 5.77
N LYS A 98 18.74 1.77 4.96
CA LYS A 98 17.89 0.94 4.10
C LYS A 98 16.76 0.29 4.92
N SER A 99 17.10 -0.46 5.96
CA SER A 99 16.12 -1.15 6.80
C SER A 99 15.15 -0.19 7.47
N LYS A 100 15.62 0.97 7.94
CA LYS A 100 14.76 2.01 8.53
C LYS A 100 13.79 2.59 7.53
N GLU A 101 14.23 2.90 6.32
CA GLU A 101 13.36 3.46 5.27
C GLU A 101 12.31 2.45 4.79
N GLU A 102 12.70 1.19 4.61
CA GLU A 102 11.81 0.10 4.22
C GLU A 102 10.76 -0.17 5.30
N GLN A 103 11.17 -0.26 6.56
CA GLN A 103 10.24 -0.42 7.68
C GLN A 103 9.29 0.77 7.78
N LYS A 104 9.80 2.00 7.64
CA LYS A 104 8.96 3.20 7.67
C LYS A 104 7.90 3.19 6.58
N LEU A 105 8.23 2.74 5.37
CA LEU A 105 7.26 2.61 4.28
C LEU A 105 6.18 1.58 4.62
N LEU A 106 6.57 0.41 5.15
CA LEU A 106 5.62 -0.61 5.58
C LEU A 106 4.71 -0.11 6.70
N ASP A 107 5.25 0.63 7.67
CA ASP A 107 4.48 1.24 8.74
C ASP A 107 3.49 2.28 8.20
N GLU A 108 3.92 3.13 7.26
CA GLU A 108 3.04 4.10 6.59
C GLU A 108 1.89 3.40 5.84
N ILE A 109 2.18 2.31 5.13
CA ILE A 109 1.16 1.50 4.44
C ILE A 109 0.18 0.91 5.45
N ASN A 110 0.66 0.22 6.49
CA ASN A 110 -0.18 -0.45 7.49
C ASN A 110 -1.04 0.55 8.27
N ASN A 111 -0.50 1.72 8.61
CA ASN A 111 -1.25 2.77 9.29
C ASN A 111 -2.35 3.37 8.40
N THR A 112 -2.16 3.36 7.08
CA THR A 112 -3.13 3.91 6.12
C THR A 112 -4.17 2.86 5.69
N ASP A 113 -3.79 1.59 5.59
CA ASP A 113 -4.65 0.50 5.11
C ASP A 113 -5.75 0.14 6.12
N LYS A 114 -6.99 0.55 5.81
CA LYS A 114 -8.17 0.31 6.65
C LYS A 114 -8.51 -1.18 6.77
N SER A 115 -8.11 -2.02 5.81
CA SER A 115 -8.39 -3.46 5.86
C SER A 115 -7.58 -4.18 6.96
N THR A 116 -6.48 -3.57 7.41
CA THR A 116 -5.61 -4.10 8.46
C THR A 116 -5.93 -3.55 9.85
N GLN A 117 -6.65 -2.42 9.92
CA GLN A 117 -7.15 -1.86 11.17
C GLN A 117 -8.28 -2.77 11.67
N LYS A 118 -8.00 -3.59 12.69
CA LYS A 118 -9.05 -4.32 13.41
C LYS A 118 -10.13 -3.32 13.79
N ALA A 119 -11.36 -3.56 13.33
CA ALA A 119 -12.53 -2.86 13.84
C ALA A 119 -12.49 -2.95 15.37
N GLU A 120 -12.24 -1.82 16.05
CA GLU A 120 -12.50 -1.76 17.48
C GLU A 120 -13.99 -2.10 17.65
N PRO A 121 -14.34 -3.10 18.48
CA PRO A 121 -15.73 -3.37 18.74
C PRO A 121 -16.33 -2.11 19.36
N LYS A 122 -17.28 -1.47 18.66
CA LYS A 122 -18.15 -0.47 19.27
C LYS A 122 -18.84 -1.15 20.44
N ILE A 123 -18.35 -0.91 21.64
CA ILE A 123 -19.07 -1.24 22.87
C ILE A 123 -20.33 -0.38 22.81
N VAL A 124 -21.44 -0.98 22.42
CA VAL A 124 -22.75 -0.38 22.60
C VAL A 124 -22.97 -0.42 24.11
N GLU A 125 -22.77 0.72 24.78
CA GLU A 125 -23.24 0.89 26.15
C GLU A 125 -24.77 0.83 26.10
N ASP A 126 -25.28 -0.36 26.39
CA ASP A 126 -26.70 -0.61 26.62
C ASP A 126 -27.07 0.12 27.93
N GLU A 127 -27.57 1.36 27.80
CA GLU A 127 -28.15 2.10 28.91
C GLU A 127 -29.33 1.30 29.44
N LYS A 128 -29.10 0.59 30.55
CA LYS A 128 -30.14 -0.09 31.32
C LYS A 128 -31.20 0.94 31.72
N GLU A 129 -32.35 0.89 31.06
CA GLU A 129 -33.58 1.53 31.52
C GLU A 129 -33.80 1.18 32.99
N GLY A 130 -33.79 2.22 33.82
CA GLY A 130 -34.05 2.15 35.24
C GLY A 130 -35.42 1.58 35.51
N GLY A 131 -35.47 0.46 36.23
CA GLY A 131 -36.67 -0.04 36.85
C GLY A 131 -37.23 1.00 37.82
N ILE A 132 -38.44 1.48 37.54
CA ILE A 132 -39.28 2.16 38.53
C ILE A 132 -40.18 1.07 39.11
N MET A 133 -39.88 0.65 40.34
CA MET A 133 -40.81 -0.13 41.15
C MET A 133 -41.95 0.81 41.60
N LEU A 134 -43.19 0.42 41.28
CA LEU A 134 -44.40 0.90 41.95
C LEU A 134 -44.75 -0.04 43.12
#